data_AF-A0A9J6QW66-F1
#
_entry.id   AF-A0A9J6QW66-F1
#
_cell.length_a   1.000
_cell.length_b   1.000
_cell.length_c   1.000
_cell.angle_alpha   90.00
_cell.angle_beta   90.00
_cell.angle_gamma   90.00
#
_symmetry.space_group_name_H-M   'P 1'
#
loop_
_entity.id
_entity.type
_entity.pdbx_description
1 polymer ?
#
loop_
_entity_poly.entity_id
_entity_poly.type
_entity_poly.pdbx_seq_one_letter_code
_entity_poly.pdbx_strand_id
1 'polypeptide(L)'
;MKKQITKDIIEQLEKLPEHMQAAFFWAIKNLELVKEMCKVSDMSSEEIEYYLDVAMKKEDHYLYTLMLFKKIYDEERISQGLDSMQE
;
A
#
# COMPACT_ATOMS: atom_id res chain seq x y z
N MET A 1 8.25 -21.86 -4.50
CA MET A 1 8.06 -20.44 -4.89
C MET A 1 7.40 -19.61 -3.80
N LYS A 2 6.11 -19.80 -3.46
CA LYS A 2 5.42 -18.93 -2.47
C LYS A 2 6.13 -18.83 -1.10
N LYS A 3 6.63 -19.95 -0.56
CA LYS A 3 7.36 -19.96 0.72
C LYS A 3 8.68 -19.18 0.71
N GLN A 4 9.39 -19.12 -0.43
CA GLN A 4 10.65 -18.38 -0.52
C GLN A 4 10.37 -16.88 -0.56
N ILE A 5 9.42 -16.45 -1.39
CA ILE A 5 8.99 -15.04 -1.48
C ILE A 5 8.53 -14.51 -0.12
N THR A 6 7.71 -15.29 0.61
CA THR A 6 7.28 -14.90 1.96
C THR A 6 8.46 -14.72 2.92
N LYS A 7 9.45 -15.61 2.86
CA LYS A 7 10.65 -15.52 3.69
C LYS A 7 11.47 -14.29 3.34
N ASP A 8 11.67 -14.01 2.05
CA ASP A 8 12.43 -12.85 1.58
C ASP A 8 11.76 -11.53 2.01
N ILE A 9 10.42 -11.46 1.99
CA ILE A 9 9.66 -10.29 2.45
C ILE A 9 9.83 -10.10 3.96
N ILE A 10 9.74 -11.17 4.76
CA ILE A 10 9.92 -11.09 6.21
C ILE A 10 11.35 -10.62 6.54
N GLU A 11 12.36 -11.17 5.89
CA GLU A 11 13.77 -10.77 6.10
C GLU A 11 14.02 -9.30 5.72
N GLN A 12 13.29 -8.75 4.75
CA GLN A 12 13.38 -7.33 4.42
C GLN A 12 12.62 -6.45 5.43
N LEU A 13 11.45 -6.89 5.89
CA LEU A 13 10.69 -6.19 6.93
C LEU A 13 11.49 -6.11 8.23
N GLU A 14 12.14 -7.19 8.65
CA GLU A 14 12.97 -7.23 9.86
C GLU A 14 14.15 -6.25 9.84
N LYS A 15 14.58 -5.81 8.66
CA LYS A 15 15.65 -4.80 8.50
C LYS A 15 15.15 -3.36 8.63
N LEU A 16 13.85 -3.14 8.62
CA LEU A 16 13.27 -1.80 8.78
C LEU A 16 13.26 -1.39 10.26
N PRO A 17 13.23 -0.08 10.56
CA PRO A 17 12.95 0.40 11.91
C PRO A 17 11.60 -0.11 12.44
N GLU A 18 11.51 -0.31 13.76
CA GLU A 18 10.32 -0.88 14.42
C GLU A 18 9.01 -0.15 14.08
N HIS A 19 9.05 1.18 13.98
CA HIS A 19 7.87 1.98 13.64
C HIS A 19 7.38 1.75 12.19
N MET A 20 8.29 1.50 11.25
CA MET A 20 7.93 1.13 9.88
C MET A 20 7.38 -0.30 9.84
N GLN A 21 8.01 -1.23 10.56
CA GLN A 21 7.50 -2.59 10.71
C GLN A 21 6.07 -2.59 11.26
N ALA A 22 5.80 -1.77 12.27
CA ALA A 22 4.47 -1.66 12.88
C ALA A 22 3.39 -1.24 11.89
N ALA A 23 3.68 -0.28 10.99
CA ALA A 23 2.76 0.13 9.94
C ALA A 23 2.45 -1.00 8.94
N PHE A 24 3.48 -1.73 8.50
CA PHE A 24 3.31 -2.91 7.64
C PHE A 24 2.50 -4.02 8.33
N PHE A 25 2.83 -4.36 9.57
CA PHE A 25 2.09 -5.37 10.32
C PHE A 25 0.64 -4.97 10.57
N TRP A 26 0.37 -3.69 10.82
CA TRP A 26 -0.99 -3.18 10.93
C TRP A 26 -1.76 -3.37 9.63
N ALA A 27 -1.18 -3.03 8.48
CA ALA A 27 -1.84 -3.20 7.18
C ALA A 27 -2.14 -4.68 6.89
N ILE A 28 -1.20 -5.58 7.18
CA ILE A 28 -1.39 -7.03 7.01
C ILE A 28 -2.51 -7.56 7.93
N LYS A 29 -2.52 -7.16 9.20
CA LYS A 29 -3.56 -7.57 10.16
C LYS A 29 -4.95 -7.05 9.79
N ASN A 30 -5.02 -5.92 9.08
CA ASN A 30 -6.25 -5.25 8.69
C ASN A 30 -6.46 -5.27 7.17
N LEU A 31 -5.95 -6.30 6.48
CA LEU A 31 -5.87 -6.31 5.01
C LEU A 31 -7.21 -6.07 4.33
N GLU A 32 -8.30 -6.66 4.82
CA GLU A 32 -9.62 -6.48 4.22
C GLU A 32 -10.13 -5.04 4.38
N LEU A 33 -9.90 -4.41 5.54
CA LEU A 33 -10.20 -2.99 5.73
C LEU A 33 -9.38 -2.11 4.78
N VAL A 34 -8.08 -2.37 4.66
CA VAL A 34 -7.19 -1.61 3.76
C VAL A 34 -7.66 -1.74 2.31
N LYS A 35 -8.03 -2.93 1.85
CA LYS A 35 -8.60 -3.14 0.50
C LYS A 35 -9.88 -2.34 0.29
N GLU A 36 -10.80 -2.34 1.25
CA GLU A 36 -12.05 -1.56 1.16
C GLU A 36 -11.75 -0.05 1.11
N MET A 37 -10.80 0.44 1.90
CA MET A 37 -10.37 1.84 1.82
C MET A 37 -9.80 2.20 0.45
N CYS A 38 -9.03 1.30 -0.18
CA CYS A 38 -8.49 1.53 -1.53
C CYS A 38 -9.58 1.54 -2.62
N LYS A 39 -10.63 0.72 -2.48
CA LYS A 39 -11.75 0.64 -3.44
C LYS A 39 -12.59 1.91 -3.48
N VAL A 40 -12.81 2.53 -2.33
CA VAL A 40 -13.74 3.67 -2.19
C VAL A 40 -13.09 5.02 -2.54
N SER A 41 -11.78 5.03 -2.73
CA SER A 41 -11.02 6.25 -3.01
C SER A 41 -10.89 6.51 -4.52
N ASP A 42 -11.43 7.65 -4.96
CA ASP A 42 -11.27 8.20 -6.32
C ASP A 42 -10.01 9.08 -6.46
N MET A 43 -8.97 8.81 -5.66
CA MET A 43 -7.72 9.57 -5.74
C MET A 43 -7.00 9.30 -7.06
N SER A 44 -6.58 10.37 -7.71
CA SER A 44 -5.69 10.32 -8.87
C SER A 44 -4.27 9.87 -8.48
N SER A 45 -3.50 9.42 -9.46
CA SER A 45 -2.08 9.06 -9.25
C SER A 45 -1.26 10.23 -8.71
N GLU A 46 -1.55 11.46 -9.13
CA GLU A 46 -0.87 12.68 -8.67
C GLU A 46 -1.15 12.94 -7.18
N GLU A 47 -2.39 12.72 -6.73
CA GLU A 47 -2.75 12.85 -5.31
C GLU A 47 -2.08 11.77 -4.47
N ILE A 48 -2.01 10.53 -4.96
CA ILE A 48 -1.31 9.44 -4.26
C ILE A 48 0.17 9.79 -4.06
N GLU A 49 0.86 10.27 -5.10
CA GLU A 49 2.27 10.71 -4.99
C GLU A 49 2.44 11.90 -4.03
N TYR A 50 1.50 12.85 -4.06
CA TYR A 50 1.50 13.96 -3.10
C TYR A 50 1.43 13.44 -1.65
N TYR A 51 0.51 12.52 -1.35
CA TYR A 51 0.39 11.99 0.02
C TYR A 51 1.54 11.06 0.43
N LEU A 52 2.20 10.38 -0.51
CA LEU A 52 3.45 9.66 -0.23
C LEU A 52 4.55 10.62 0.25
N ASP A 53 4.75 11.75 -0.45
CA ASP A 53 5.72 12.77 -0.06
C ASP A 53 5.37 13.42 1.29
N VAL A 54 4.09 13.74 1.51
CA VAL A 54 3.61 14.25 2.81
C VAL A 54 3.89 13.26 3.94
N ALA A 55 3.59 11.97 3.72
CA ALA A 55 3.81 10.93 4.71
C ALA A 55 5.29 10.75 5.03
N MET A 56 6.18 10.79 4.03
CA MET A 56 7.62 10.74 4.24
C MET A 56 8.13 11.93 5.06
N LYS A 57 7.71 13.16 4.73
CA LYS A 57 8.12 14.38 5.44
C LYS A 57 7.67 14.42 6.89
N LYS A 58 6.53 13.77 7.19
CA LYS A 58 5.95 13.71 8.53
C LYS A 58 6.34 12.46 9.30
N GLU A 59 7.12 11.56 8.70
CA GLU A 59 7.40 10.22 9.24
C GLU A 59 6.11 9.44 9.59
N ASP A 60 5.04 9.68 8.83
CA ASP A 60 3.75 9.00 8.99
C ASP A 60 3.76 7.70 8.18
N HIS A 61 4.32 6.66 8.78
CA HIS A 61 4.47 5.37 8.11
C HIS A 61 3.14 4.66 7.86
N TYR A 62 2.08 4.97 8.60
CA TYR A 62 0.76 4.39 8.36
C TYR A 62 0.15 4.95 7.09
N LEU A 63 0.18 6.28 6.93
CA LEU A 63 -0.27 6.92 5.70
C LEU A 63 0.58 6.45 4.52
N TYR A 64 1.91 6.39 4.69
CA TYR A 64 2.82 5.93 3.65
C TYR A 64 2.47 4.51 3.19
N THR A 65 2.30 3.56 4.13
CA THR A 65 1.89 2.19 3.81
C THR A 65 0.54 2.17 3.10
N LEU A 66 -0.46 2.92 3.58
CA LEU A 66 -1.78 2.96 2.95
C LEU A 66 -1.73 3.47 1.51
N MET A 67 -0.96 4.53 1.24
CA MET A 67 -0.80 5.10 -0.10
C MET A 67 -0.06 4.14 -1.04
N LEU A 68 0.95 3.42 -0.56
CA LEU A 68 1.60 2.35 -1.34
C LEU A 68 0.61 1.23 -1.69
N PHE A 69 -0.22 0.81 -0.73
CA PHE A 69 -1.27 -0.18 -0.98
C PHE A 69 -2.28 0.31 -2.01
N LYS A 70 -2.71 1.58 -1.95
CA LYS A 70 -3.61 2.18 -2.94
C LYS A 70 -2.98 2.19 -4.33
N LYS A 71 -1.73 2.65 -4.45
CA LYS A 71 -0.99 2.65 -5.72
C LYS A 71 -0.94 1.27 -6.36
N ILE A 72 -0.53 0.25 -5.59
CA ILE A 72 -0.45 -1.14 -6.07
C ILE A 72 -1.84 -1.66 -6.46
N TYR A 73 -2.86 -1.36 -5.65
CA TYR A 73 -4.24 -1.78 -5.90
C TYR A 73 -4.78 -1.23 -7.23
N ASP A 74 -4.50 0.05 -7.52
CA ASP A 74 -4.93 0.69 -8.76
C ASP A 74 -4.15 0.15 -9.97
N GLU A 75 -2.83 -0.05 -9.84
CA GLU A 75 -2.00 -0.68 -10.88
C GLU A 75 -2.50 -2.09 -11.23
N GLU A 76 -2.87 -2.90 -10.21
CA GLU A 76 -3.46 -4.22 -10.41
C GLU A 76 -4.81 -4.14 -11.14
N ARG A 77 -5.68 -3.19 -10.80
CA ARG A 77 -6.97 -2.98 -11.48
C ARG A 77 -6.80 -2.60 -12.95
N ILE A 78 -5.89 -1.67 -13.24
CA ILE A 78 -5.57 -1.26 -14.61
C ILE A 78 -5.05 -2.47 -15.41
N SER A 79 -4.13 -3.24 -14.82
CA SER A 79 -3.57 -4.44 -15.47
C SER A 79 -4.62 -5.52 -15.77
N GLN A 80 -5.70 -5.56 -15.00
CA GLN A 80 -6.84 -6.48 -15.17
C GLN A 80 -7.95 -5.91 -16.07
N GLY A 81 -7.78 -4.69 -16.59
CA GLY A 81 -8.75 -4.03 -17.50
C GLY A 81 -10.02 -3.53 -16.81
N LEU A 82 -10.02 -3.43 -15.47
CA LEU A 82 -11.20 -3.10 -14.68
C LEU A 82 -11.54 -1.60 -14.63
N ASP A 83 -10.71 -0.75 -15.24
CA ASP A 83 -10.94 0.70 -15.33
C ASP A 83 -11.52 1.15 -16.69
N SER A 84 -11.97 0.21 -17.53
CA SER A 84 -12.64 0.51 -18.82
C SER A 84 -14.14 0.86 -18.70
N MET A 85 -14.65 1.17 -17.51
CA MET A 85 -16.08 1.44 -17.27
C MET A 85 -16.35 2.69 -16.43
N GLN A 86 -15.66 3.79 -16.72
CA GLN A 86 -16.05 5.12 -16.27
C GLN A 86 -16.00 6.11 -17.45
N GLU A 87 -16.93 5.94 -18.39
CA GLU A 87 -17.44 7.02 -19.26
C GLU A 87 -18.91 7.28 -18.93
#